data_AF-A0A9P5N7L5-F1
#
_entry.id   AF-A0A9P5N7L5-F1
#
_cell.length_a   1.000
_cell.length_b   1.000
_cell.length_c   1.000
_cell.angle_alpha   90.00
_cell.angle_beta   90.00
_cell.angle_gamma   90.00
#
_symmetry.space_group_name_H-M   'P 1'
#
loop_
_entity.id
_entity.type
_entity.pdbx_description
1 polymer ?
#
loop_
_entity_poly.entity_id
_entity_poly.type
_entity_poly.pdbx_seq_one_letter_code
_entity_poly.pdbx_strand_id
1 'polypeptide(L)' 'MVDILEKEGPIDIYWDNVGGEMLEAVIDASRINTRFIESGMISAYNSGNSFPIHNFGQIIGKSLSFHGFIVDHLREK' A
#
# COMPACT_ATOMS: atom_id res chain seq x y z
N MET A 1 7.92 1.63 12.50
CA MET A 1 7.71 1.20 11.08
C MET A 1 8.69 1.94 10.19
N VAL A 2 8.69 3.28 10.20
CA VAL A 2 9.66 4.09 9.45
C VAL A 2 11.11 3.63 9.67
N ASP A 3 11.53 3.42 10.91
CA ASP A 3 12.88 2.91 11.22
C ASP A 3 13.22 1.56 10.56
N ILE A 4 12.21 0.69 10.37
CA ILE A 4 12.38 -0.60 9.70
C ILE A 4 12.50 -0.39 8.19
N LEU A 5 11.68 0.50 7.62
CA LEU A 5 11.71 0.85 6.21
C LEU A 5 13.04 1.50 5.82
N GLU A 6 13.60 2.33 6.69
CA GLU A 6 14.92 2.93 6.49
C GLU A 6 16.04 1.88 6.56
N LYS A 7 15.91 0.90 7.46
CA LYS A 7 16.94 -0.13 7.68
C LYS A 7 16.93 -1.24 6.64
N GLU A 8 15.75 -1.67 6.21
CA GLU A 8 15.57 -2.88 5.39
C GLU A 8 14.98 -2.59 4.00
N GLY A 9 14.58 -1.34 3.72
CA GLY A 9 14.09 -0.93 2.42
C GLY A 9 15.19 -0.78 1.36
N PRO A 10 14.84 -0.40 0.11
CA PRO A 10 13.49 -0.04 -0.35
C PRO A 10 12.61 -1.25 -0.68
N ILE A 11 11.29 -1.08 -0.61
CA ILE A 11 10.33 -2.17 -0.83
C ILE A 11 10.16 -2.48 -2.31
N ASP A 12 10.20 -3.76 -2.68
CA ASP A 12 9.86 -4.24 -4.04
C ASP A 12 8.43 -4.78 -4.15
N ILE A 13 7.88 -5.33 -3.06
CA ILE A 13 6.48 -5.80 -2.97
C ILE A 13 5.90 -5.45 -1.60
N TYR A 14 4.71 -4.85 -1.59
CA TYR A 14 3.95 -4.55 -0.39
C TYR A 14 2.59 -5.26 -0.43
N TRP A 15 2.25 -5.98 0.64
CA TRP A 15 0.94 -6.57 0.84
C TRP A 15 0.17 -5.73 1.85
N ASP A 16 -0.80 -4.96 1.38
CA ASP A 16 -1.58 -4.07 2.23
C ASP A 16 -2.86 -4.74 2.75
N ASN A 17 -3.06 -4.63 4.06
CA ASN A 17 -4.32 -4.93 4.74
C ASN A 17 -4.80 -3.75 5.61
N VAL A 18 -3.99 -2.69 5.70
CA VAL A 18 -4.12 -1.63 6.70
C VAL A 18 -4.52 -0.31 6.06
N GLY A 19 -3.87 0.11 4.98
CA GLY A 19 -4.05 1.43 4.38
C GLY A 19 -3.54 2.57 5.26
N GLY A 20 -4.03 3.78 5.00
CA GLY A 20 -3.80 4.97 5.82
C GLY A 20 -2.33 5.40 5.90
N GLU A 21 -1.88 5.85 7.08
CA GLU A 21 -0.50 6.28 7.34
C GLU A 21 0.53 5.20 6.98
N MET A 22 0.18 3.91 7.13
CA MET A 22 1.06 2.81 6.77
C MET A 22 1.30 2.76 5.27
N LEU A 23 0.23 2.87 4.48
CA LEU A 23 0.33 2.89 3.02
C LEU A 23 1.12 4.10 2.54
N GLU A 24 0.88 5.28 3.11
CA GLU A 24 1.61 6.50 2.78
C GLU A 24 3.12 6.33 3.03
N ALA A 25 3.52 5.84 4.21
CA ALA A 25 4.92 5.60 4.54
C ALA A 25 5.58 4.57 3.60
N VAL A 26 4.84 3.54 3.17
CA VAL A 26 5.37 2.53 2.24
C VAL A 26 5.52 3.08 0.82
N ILE A 27 4.63 3.94 0.35
CA ILE A 27 4.79 4.64 -0.93
C ILE A 27 6.11 5.43 -0.94
N ASP A 28 6.42 6.14 0.15
CA ASP A 28 7.69 6.86 0.29
C ASP A 28 8.91 5.92 0.27
N ALA A 29 8.81 4.78 0.95
CA ALA A 29 9.89 3.78 1.03
C ALA A 29 9.98 2.82 -0.18
N SER A 30 9.13 2.96 -1.19
CA SER A 30 9.08 2.07 -2.36
C SER A 30 10.21 2.33 -3.35
N ARG A 31 10.72 1.26 -3.97
CA ARG A 31 11.60 1.30 -5.15
C ARG A 31 10.80 1.68 -6.41
N ILE A 32 11.50 1.98 -7.50
CA ILE A 32 10.89 2.03 -8.83
C ILE A 32 10.34 0.63 -9.18
N ASN A 33 9.12 0.57 -9.71
CA ASN A 33 8.37 -0.64 -10.10
C ASN A 33 7.86 -1.51 -8.94
N THR A 34 7.75 -0.98 -7.72
CA THR A 34 7.17 -1.71 -6.59
C THR A 34 5.74 -2.14 -6.87
N ARG A 35 5.39 -3.33 -6.39
CA ARG A 35 4.05 -3.93 -6.54
C ARG A 35 3.29 -3.89 -5.23
N PHE A 36 2.14 -3.26 -5.25
CA PHE A 36 1.20 -3.15 -4.14
C PHE A 36 0.07 -4.15 -4.36
N ILE A 37 -0.12 -5.03 -3.38
CA ILE A 37 -1.16 -6.05 -3.32
C ILE A 37 -2.14 -5.59 -2.25
N GLU A 38 -3.26 -5.02 -2.67
CA GLU A 38 -4.23 -4.37 -1.80
C GLU A 38 -5.35 -5.36 -1.43
N SER A 39 -5.22 -6.00 -0.26
CA SER A 39 -6.23 -6.93 0.26
C SER A 39 -7.28 -6.23 1.11
N GLY A 40 -6.99 -5.05 1.66
CA GLY A 40 -7.92 -4.29 2.48
C GLY A 40 -7.30 -3.06 3.13
N MET A 41 -8.15 -2.19 3.67
CA MET A 41 -7.76 -0.94 4.34
C MET A 41 -8.45 -0.83 5.71
N ILE A 42 -8.09 -1.71 6.66
CA ILE A 42 -8.78 -1.81 7.95
C ILE A 42 -8.77 -0.50 8.76
N SER A 43 -7.76 0.35 8.55
CA SER A 43 -7.65 1.64 9.23
C SER A 43 -8.80 2.60 8.86
N ALA A 44 -9.31 2.52 7.63
CA ALA A 44 -10.45 3.33 7.18
C ALA A 44 -11.79 2.72 7.62
N TYR A 45 -11.94 1.40 7.52
CA TYR A 45 -13.20 0.73 7.84
C TYR A 45 -13.60 0.87 9.32
N ASN A 46 -12.65 0.69 10.23
CA ASN A 46 -12.94 0.71 11.67
C ASN A 46 -13.11 2.13 12.24
N SER A 47 -12.51 3.12 11.60
CA SER A 47 -12.59 4.52 12.05
C SER A 47 -13.78 5.28 11.45
N GLY A 48 -14.37 4.78 10.37
CA GLY A 48 -15.43 5.45 9.62
C GLY A 48 -14.96 6.71 8.88
N ASN A 49 -13.67 7.03 8.93
CA ASN A 49 -13.07 8.19 8.30
C ASN A 49 -12.11 7.72 7.20
N SER A 50 -12.18 8.36 6.03
CA SER A 50 -11.18 8.16 4.99
C SER A 50 -9.88 8.85 5.38
N PHE A 51 -8.75 8.14 5.30
CA PHE A 51 -7.43 8.74 5.44
C PHE A 51 -6.96 9.26 4.06
N PRO A 52 -6.68 10.56 3.91
CA PRO A 52 -6.14 11.09 2.66
C PRO A 52 -4.68 10.65 2.48
N ILE A 53 -4.35 10.10 1.31
CA ILE A 53 -2.98 9.77 0.95
C ILE A 53 -2.42 10.92 0.10
N HIS A 54 -1.39 11.59 0.59
CA HIS A 54 -0.87 12.84 0.02
C HIS A 54 0.23 12.63 -1.02
N ASN A 55 0.88 11.46 -1.02
CA ASN A 55 2.03 11.16 -1.88
C ASN A 55 1.70 10.35 -3.15
N PHE A 56 0.44 10.32 -3.59
CA PHE A 56 -0.01 9.62 -4.81
C PHE A 56 0.79 9.99 -6.08
N GLY A 57 1.37 11.20 -6.15
CA GLY A 57 2.24 11.59 -7.26
C GLY A 57 3.45 10.66 -7.45
N GLN A 58 3.91 9.99 -6.39
CA GLN A 58 5.01 9.02 -6.47
C GLN A 58 4.64 7.75 -7.23
N ILE A 59 3.35 7.43 -7.37
CA ILE A 59 2.89 6.32 -8.21
C ILE A 59 3.40 6.50 -9.64
N ILE A 60 3.30 7.72 -10.16
CA ILE A 60 3.80 8.08 -11.49
C ILE A 60 5.33 8.10 -11.47
N GLY A 61 5.93 8.82 -10.52
CA GLY A 61 7.38 9.03 -10.46
C GLY A 61 8.18 7.74 -10.30
N LYS A 62 7.64 6.75 -9.59
CA LYS A 62 8.28 5.46 -9.33
C LYS A 62 7.67 4.30 -10.14
N SER A 63 6.71 4.56 -11.04
CA SER A 63 6.03 3.51 -11.81
C SER A 63 5.45 2.39 -10.92
N LEU A 64 4.81 2.78 -9.82
CA LEU A 64 4.22 1.85 -8.87
C LEU A 64 2.98 1.19 -9.47
N SER A 65 2.76 -0.08 -9.14
CA SER A 65 1.57 -0.82 -9.56
C SER A 65 0.74 -1.22 -8.35
N PHE A 66 -0.58 -0.99 -8.42
CA PHE A 66 -1.54 -1.33 -7.38
C PHE A 66 -2.52 -2.36 -7.91
N HIS A 67 -2.66 -3.47 -7.19
CA HIS A 67 -3.62 -4.52 -7.51
C HIS A 67 -4.49 -4.82 -6.30
N GLY A 68 -5.73 -4.36 -6.35
CA GLY A 68 -6.75 -4.71 -5.37
C GLY A 68 -7.42 -6.03 -5.70
N PHE A 69 -7.67 -6.83 -4.68
CA PHE A 69 -8.46 -8.05 -4.81
C PHE A 69 -9.41 -8.24 -3.63
N ILE A 70 -10.51 -8.94 -3.88
CA ILE A 70 -11.39 -9.46 -2.84
C ILE A 70 -11.29 -10.98 -2.92
N VAL A 71 -11.02 -11.63 -1.80
CA VAL A 71 -10.79 -13.08 -1.76
C VAL A 71 -11.95 -13.87 -2.40
N ASP A 72 -13.19 -13.41 -2.23
CA ASP A 72 -14.37 -14.05 -2.82
C ASP A 72 -14.40 -13.96 -4.34
N HIS A 73 -13.77 -12.95 -4.95
CA HIS A 73 -13.65 -12.84 -6.41
C HIS A 73 -12.56 -13.74 -7.00
N LEU A 74 -11.65 -14.27 -6.16
CA LEU A 74 -10.56 -15.16 -6.58
C LEU A 74 -10.92 -16.64 -6.51
N ARG A 75 -12.04 -16.98 -5.84
CA ARG A 75 -12.50 -18.37 -5.74
C ARG A 75 -13.03 -18.82 -7.10
N GLU A 76 -12.61 -20.01 -7.54
CA GLU A 76 -13.28 -20.69 -8.65
C GLU A 76 -14.74 -20.96 -8.26
N LYS A 77 -15.66 -20.80 -9.22
CA LYS A 77 -17.10 -21.01 -9.01
C LYS A 77 -17.43 -22.47 -8.72
#